data_AF-A0A964XNJ7-F1
#
_entry.id   AF-A0A964XNJ7-F1
#
_cell.length_a   1.000
_cell.length_b   1.000
_cell.length_c   1.000
_cell.angle_alpha   90.00
_cell.angle_beta   90.00
_cell.angle_gamma   90.00
#
_symmetry.space_group_name_H-M   'P 1'
#
loop_
_entity.id
_entity.type
_entity.pdbx_description
1 polymer ?
#
loop_
_entity_poly.entity_id
_entity_poly.type
_entity_poly.pdbx_seq_one_letter_code
_entity_poly.pdbx_strand_id
1 'polypeptide(L)'
;MQTPYRYTDPVPPTSATGPTGPTAELAELYAQIAADFGIAEPAPFVVLSASPELAAATWALMRESLLDGPGPRNGKTVAALGVSLANRCPFCVDAHTLLLHAGGAPHLADAVARDGAPDDEHHARVLAWAKATRTPGAPELATAPFPDAHAPGYIGTVLAFHFINRVVSALLTENLLPEGVRPADLLRGPEGEALSRAVRRTPAPGASLAFLDPRFRAAHTDLDGPADGDNSADSGPGWAAGTPVAPAYAAFREVASMGAGLLSEEDQALVTRTVADWDGAHPPVRWPELPGTDRPGARLAVLAAVAPYRLTDDDVAAWLTPPRTDHCLVHLVAYGAFLAVTRVEHEIGTGRTGTATAPSTGPEPS
;
A
#
# COMPACT_ATOMS: atom_id res chain seq x y z
N MET A 1 -24.88 14.19 -4.92
CA MET A 1 -23.85 14.17 -3.87
C MET A 1 -22.51 14.19 -4.58
N GLN A 2 -21.53 14.96 -4.11
CA GLN A 2 -20.18 14.89 -4.69
C GLN A 2 -19.61 13.51 -4.36
N THR A 3 -19.12 12.83 -5.38
CA THR A 3 -18.44 11.54 -5.27
C THR A 3 -17.06 11.76 -4.61
N PRO A 4 -16.56 10.81 -3.79
CA PRO A 4 -15.19 10.90 -3.25
C PRO A 4 -14.12 10.57 -4.30
N TYR A 5 -14.52 10.09 -5.49
CA TYR A 5 -13.61 9.67 -6.55
C TYR A 5 -13.25 10.85 -7.46
N ARG A 6 -11.97 10.99 -7.77
CA ARG A 6 -11.41 11.97 -8.70
C ARG A 6 -11.11 11.27 -10.02
N TYR A 7 -11.48 11.91 -11.11
CA TYR A 7 -11.10 11.53 -12.48
C TYR A 7 -11.65 10.21 -13.02
N THR A 8 -12.23 9.35 -12.19
CA THR A 8 -12.82 8.06 -12.56
C THR A 8 -14.23 7.90 -12.01
N ASP A 9 -15.00 7.01 -12.65
CA ASP A 9 -16.34 6.60 -12.26
C ASP A 9 -16.33 5.11 -11.83
N PRO A 10 -15.82 4.79 -10.63
CA PRO A 10 -15.70 3.41 -10.18
C PRO A 10 -17.06 2.75 -9.92
N VAL A 11 -17.10 1.42 -10.01
CA VAL A 11 -18.26 0.57 -9.78
C VAL A 11 -18.47 0.40 -8.27
N PRO A 12 -19.52 1.01 -7.69
CA PRO A 12 -19.79 0.88 -6.25
C PRO A 12 -20.30 -0.54 -5.92
N PRO A 13 -20.18 -0.98 -4.65
CA PRO A 13 -20.64 -2.31 -4.24
C PRO A 13 -22.12 -2.59 -4.55
N THR A 14 -22.99 -1.57 -4.50
CA THR A 14 -24.42 -1.70 -4.82
C THR A 14 -24.70 -1.99 -6.30
N SER A 15 -23.76 -1.69 -7.18
CA SER A 15 -23.87 -1.89 -8.64
C SER A 15 -23.04 -3.08 -9.14
N ALA A 16 -22.19 -3.65 -8.29
CA ALA A 16 -21.50 -4.90 -8.55
C ALA A 16 -22.48 -6.09 -8.43
N THR A 17 -23.41 -6.18 -9.38
CA THR A 17 -24.44 -7.23 -9.42
C THR A 17 -24.35 -8.02 -10.72
N GLY A 18 -24.31 -9.34 -10.62
CA GLY A 18 -24.28 -10.24 -11.77
C GLY A 18 -23.98 -11.67 -11.31
N PRO A 19 -24.46 -12.71 -12.01
CA PRO A 19 -24.21 -14.08 -11.60
C PRO A 19 -22.80 -14.57 -11.94
N THR A 20 -22.11 -13.93 -12.90
CA THR A 20 -20.76 -14.28 -13.36
C THR A 20 -20.06 -13.06 -13.99
N GLY A 21 -18.73 -13.11 -14.08
CA GLY A 21 -17.90 -12.09 -14.74
C GLY A 21 -17.29 -11.06 -13.79
N PRO A 22 -16.61 -10.02 -14.32
CA PRO A 22 -15.81 -9.09 -13.52
C PRO A 22 -16.59 -8.36 -12.42
N THR A 23 -17.89 -8.11 -12.62
CA THR A 23 -18.75 -7.49 -11.61
C THR A 23 -19.13 -8.43 -10.47
N ALA A 24 -19.21 -9.75 -10.72
CA ALA A 24 -19.46 -10.75 -9.70
C ALA A 24 -18.22 -10.97 -8.82
N GLU A 25 -17.04 -11.02 -9.43
CA GLU A 25 -15.75 -11.10 -8.72
C GLU A 25 -15.53 -9.88 -7.81
N LEU A 26 -15.82 -8.67 -8.30
CA LEU A 26 -15.81 -7.46 -7.48
C LEU A 26 -16.79 -7.53 -6.31
N ALA A 27 -17.98 -8.11 -6.50
CA ALA A 27 -18.97 -8.24 -5.43
C ALA A 27 -18.47 -9.15 -4.30
N GLU A 28 -17.86 -10.29 -4.65
CA GLU A 28 -17.26 -11.21 -3.66
C GLU A 28 -16.06 -10.58 -2.94
N LEU A 29 -15.22 -9.87 -3.68
CA LEU A 29 -14.11 -9.10 -3.11
C LEU A 29 -14.63 -8.06 -2.10
N TYR A 30 -15.61 -7.24 -2.49
CA TYR A 30 -16.21 -6.24 -1.60
C TYR A 30 -16.87 -6.88 -0.38
N ALA A 31 -17.51 -8.05 -0.52
CA ALA A 31 -18.07 -8.78 0.60
C ALA A 31 -16.98 -9.23 1.59
N GLN A 32 -15.83 -9.73 1.11
CA GLN A 32 -14.71 -10.08 1.99
C GLN A 32 -14.15 -8.83 2.68
N ILE A 33 -13.96 -7.73 1.94
CA ILE A 33 -13.47 -6.47 2.52
C ILE A 33 -14.41 -5.97 3.61
N ALA A 34 -15.71 -5.92 3.34
CA ALA A 34 -16.70 -5.48 4.32
C ALA A 34 -16.73 -6.38 5.55
N ALA A 35 -16.58 -7.70 5.39
CA ALA A 35 -16.50 -8.63 6.50
C ALA A 35 -15.23 -8.41 7.35
N ASP A 36 -14.08 -8.17 6.73
CA ASP A 36 -12.78 -8.05 7.41
C ASP A 36 -12.52 -6.65 8.01
N PHE A 37 -13.05 -5.59 7.40
CA PHE A 37 -12.94 -4.21 7.91
C PHE A 37 -14.15 -3.71 8.67
N GLY A 38 -15.34 -4.27 8.46
CA GLY A 38 -16.59 -3.69 8.98
C GLY A 38 -17.00 -2.40 8.26
N ILE A 39 -16.47 -2.14 7.06
CA ILE A 39 -16.75 -0.96 6.24
C ILE A 39 -17.43 -1.41 4.95
N ALA A 40 -18.65 -0.94 4.71
CA ALA A 40 -19.46 -1.35 3.56
C ALA A 40 -18.90 -0.83 2.22
N GLU A 41 -18.34 0.37 2.21
CA GLU A 41 -17.81 1.02 1.01
C GLU A 41 -16.36 1.44 1.22
N PRO A 42 -15.41 0.51 1.01
CA PRO A 42 -14.00 0.75 1.26
C PRO A 42 -13.38 1.53 0.08
N ALA A 43 -13.55 2.87 0.07
CA ALA A 43 -13.16 3.75 -1.04
C ALA A 43 -11.75 3.49 -1.64
N PRO A 44 -10.69 3.18 -0.86
CA PRO A 44 -9.37 2.84 -1.41
C PRO A 44 -9.32 1.60 -2.30
N PHE A 45 -10.31 0.70 -2.21
CA PHE A 45 -10.44 -0.47 -3.08
C PHE A 45 -11.48 -0.25 -4.16
N VAL A 46 -12.57 0.48 -3.86
CA VAL A 46 -13.59 0.82 -4.86
C VAL A 46 -12.99 1.66 -5.99
N VAL A 47 -12.08 2.60 -5.68
CA VAL A 47 -11.41 3.42 -6.70
C VAL A 47 -10.60 2.61 -7.73
N LEU A 48 -10.25 1.37 -7.40
CA LEU A 48 -9.52 0.45 -8.28
C LEU A 48 -10.46 -0.42 -9.14
N SER A 49 -11.78 -0.30 -9.00
CA SER A 49 -12.75 -1.21 -9.64
C SER A 49 -12.68 -1.28 -11.16
N ALA A 50 -12.10 -0.26 -11.80
CA ALA A 50 -11.87 -0.27 -13.25
C ALA A 50 -10.87 -1.36 -13.67
N SER A 51 -10.03 -1.86 -12.74
CA SER A 51 -9.16 -3.04 -12.86
C SER A 51 -9.41 -3.98 -11.67
N PRO A 52 -10.36 -4.92 -11.78
CA PRO A 52 -10.68 -5.89 -10.73
C PRO A 52 -9.47 -6.68 -10.24
N GLU A 53 -8.56 -7.05 -11.15
CA GLU A 53 -7.32 -7.76 -10.84
C GLU A 53 -6.37 -6.91 -9.97
N LEU A 54 -6.30 -5.60 -10.20
CA LEU A 54 -5.49 -4.70 -9.36
C LEU A 54 -6.14 -4.51 -8.00
N ALA A 55 -7.46 -4.37 -7.94
CA ALA A 55 -8.21 -4.30 -6.69
C ALA A 55 -7.99 -5.57 -5.85
N ALA A 56 -8.10 -6.75 -6.47
CA ALA A 56 -7.88 -8.05 -5.82
C ALA A 56 -6.44 -8.22 -5.34
N ALA A 57 -5.43 -7.90 -6.17
CA ALA A 57 -4.03 -8.04 -5.78
C ALA A 57 -3.62 -7.04 -4.67
N THR A 58 -4.11 -5.81 -4.74
CA THR A 58 -3.90 -4.80 -3.69
C THR A 58 -4.56 -5.23 -2.38
N TRP A 59 -5.79 -5.74 -2.45
CA TRP A 59 -6.50 -6.29 -1.30
C TRP A 59 -5.75 -7.47 -0.70
N ALA A 60 -5.31 -8.43 -1.50
CA ALA A 60 -4.60 -9.59 -1.01
C ALA A 60 -3.31 -9.20 -0.29
N LEU A 61 -2.48 -8.34 -0.88
CA LEU A 61 -1.25 -7.89 -0.24
C LEU A 61 -1.52 -7.20 1.10
N MET A 62 -2.48 -6.27 1.14
CA MET A 62 -2.81 -5.55 2.36
C MET A 62 -3.42 -6.48 3.42
N ARG A 63 -4.37 -7.33 3.04
CA ARG A 63 -5.05 -8.25 3.96
C ARG A 63 -4.09 -9.27 4.57
N GLU A 64 -3.33 -9.97 3.73
CA GLU A 64 -2.41 -11.03 4.19
C GLU A 64 -1.22 -10.47 4.96
N SER A 65 -0.85 -9.19 4.78
CA SER A 65 0.21 -8.56 5.57
C SER A 65 -0.32 -7.87 6.84
N LEU A 66 -1.27 -6.93 6.73
CA LEU A 66 -1.76 -6.12 7.85
C LEU A 66 -2.73 -6.87 8.75
N LEU A 67 -3.70 -7.61 8.19
CA LEU A 67 -4.76 -8.20 9.00
C LEU A 67 -4.35 -9.54 9.60
N ASP A 68 -3.78 -10.42 8.78
CA ASP A 68 -3.43 -11.79 9.18
C ASP A 68 -1.92 -12.03 9.34
N GLY A 69 -1.08 -11.22 8.67
CA GLY A 69 0.36 -11.48 8.63
C GLY A 69 1.05 -11.54 10.00
N PRO A 70 2.25 -12.15 10.09
CA PRO A 70 2.97 -12.30 11.35
C PRO A 70 3.20 -10.97 12.11
N GLY A 71 3.03 -11.03 13.43
CA GLY A 71 3.22 -9.90 14.35
C GLY A 71 1.93 -9.17 14.76
N PRO A 72 1.96 -8.37 15.85
CA PRO A 72 0.75 -7.73 16.37
C PRO A 72 0.10 -6.75 15.39
N ARG A 73 -1.23 -6.85 15.19
CA ARG A 73 -2.01 -5.99 14.30
C ARG A 73 -1.84 -4.49 14.60
N ASN A 74 -1.79 -4.10 15.88
CA ASN A 74 -1.58 -2.69 16.26
C ASN A 74 -0.21 -2.19 15.83
N GLY A 75 0.86 -2.97 15.99
CA GLY A 75 2.20 -2.60 15.53
C GLY A 75 2.25 -2.43 14.01
N LYS A 76 1.65 -3.34 13.24
CA LYS A 76 1.52 -3.19 11.78
C LYS A 76 0.68 -1.96 11.39
N THR A 77 -0.39 -1.66 12.16
CA THR A 77 -1.20 -0.45 11.96
C THR A 77 -0.40 0.83 12.23
N VAL A 78 0.49 0.83 13.23
CA VAL A 78 1.44 1.93 13.48
C VAL A 78 2.40 2.10 12.31
N ALA A 79 2.90 1.01 11.72
CA ALA A 79 3.75 1.08 10.54
C ALA A 79 3.00 1.73 9.36
N ALA A 80 1.77 1.29 9.09
CA ALA A 80 0.91 1.89 8.05
C ALA A 80 0.62 3.38 8.28
N LEU A 81 0.40 3.77 9.54
CA LEU A 81 0.24 5.17 9.94
C LEU A 81 1.52 5.99 9.71
N GLY A 82 2.69 5.45 10.06
CA GLY A 82 3.99 6.09 9.79
C GLY A 82 4.23 6.37 8.31
N VAL A 83 3.93 5.39 7.47
CA VAL A 83 3.97 5.54 6.00
C VAL A 83 3.00 6.63 5.53
N SER A 84 1.78 6.65 6.07
CA SER A 84 0.75 7.65 5.73
C SER A 84 1.15 9.07 6.12
N LEU A 85 1.79 9.26 7.27
CA LEU A 85 2.37 10.54 7.69
C LEU A 85 3.52 10.98 6.78
N ALA A 86 4.45 10.07 6.47
CA ALA A 86 5.56 10.36 5.55
C ALA A 86 5.05 10.71 4.13
N ASN A 87 3.98 10.04 3.69
CA ASN A 87 3.32 10.29 2.41
C ASN A 87 2.46 11.55 2.40
N ARG A 88 2.16 12.14 3.57
CA ARG A 88 1.18 13.23 3.73
C ARG A 88 -0.20 12.87 3.16
N CYS A 89 -0.69 11.67 3.47
CA CYS A 89 -2.00 11.20 3.05
C CYS A 89 -3.03 11.33 4.19
N PRO A 90 -3.79 12.44 4.28
CA PRO A 90 -4.70 12.72 5.40
C PRO A 90 -5.79 11.65 5.54
N PHE A 91 -6.40 11.22 4.43
CA PHE A 91 -7.37 10.12 4.42
C PHE A 91 -6.87 8.88 5.17
N CYS A 92 -5.64 8.44 4.87
CA CYS A 92 -5.08 7.24 5.49
C CYS A 92 -4.64 7.49 6.93
N VAL A 93 -4.19 8.70 7.28
CA VAL A 93 -3.91 9.07 8.68
C VAL A 93 -5.18 8.96 9.53
N ASP A 94 -6.30 9.50 9.06
CA ASP A 94 -7.59 9.40 9.76
C ASP A 94 -8.07 7.95 9.85
N ALA A 95 -7.94 7.19 8.76
CA ALA A 95 -8.33 5.78 8.71
C ALA A 95 -7.53 4.95 9.73
N HIS A 96 -6.21 5.09 9.78
CA HIS A 96 -5.39 4.34 10.73
C HIS A 96 -5.62 4.79 12.18
N THR A 97 -5.88 6.08 12.40
CA THR A 97 -6.27 6.60 13.73
C THR A 97 -7.59 5.95 14.18
N LEU A 98 -8.61 5.90 13.32
CA LEU A 98 -9.86 5.20 13.58
C LEU A 98 -9.63 3.72 13.93
N LEU A 99 -8.82 3.02 13.12
CA LEU A 99 -8.54 1.59 13.30
C LEU A 99 -7.78 1.31 14.61
N LEU A 100 -6.87 2.20 15.04
CA LEU A 100 -6.20 2.08 16.34
C LEU A 100 -7.18 2.26 17.51
N HIS A 101 -8.12 3.22 17.43
CA HIS A 101 -9.18 3.33 18.43
C HIS A 101 -10.07 2.07 18.46
N ALA A 102 -10.54 1.59 17.30
CA ALA A 102 -11.39 0.41 17.17
C ALA A 102 -10.69 -0.86 17.70
N GLY A 103 -9.38 -0.99 17.42
CA GLY A 103 -8.50 -2.05 17.87
C GLY A 103 -8.11 -1.99 19.36
N GLY A 104 -8.61 -1.01 20.11
CA GLY A 104 -8.39 -0.90 21.55
C GLY A 104 -7.07 -0.23 21.94
N ALA A 105 -6.45 0.54 21.05
CA ALA A 105 -5.26 1.34 21.33
C ALA A 105 -5.52 2.87 21.22
N PRO A 106 -6.51 3.43 21.95
CA PRO A 106 -6.89 4.85 21.82
C PRO A 106 -5.77 5.81 22.26
N HIS A 107 -4.95 5.43 23.25
CA HIS A 107 -3.82 6.27 23.69
C HIS A 107 -2.76 6.43 22.60
N LEU A 108 -2.50 5.35 21.84
CA LEU A 108 -1.59 5.37 20.70
C LEU A 108 -2.14 6.25 19.57
N ALA A 109 -3.43 6.12 19.27
CA ALA A 109 -4.12 6.96 18.28
C ALA A 109 -4.05 8.46 18.65
N ASP A 110 -4.37 8.79 19.90
CA ASP A 110 -4.35 10.17 20.41
C ASP A 110 -2.95 10.79 20.45
N ALA A 111 -1.92 9.99 20.75
CA ALA A 111 -0.54 10.47 20.77
C ALA A 111 -0.11 10.92 19.36
N VAL A 112 -0.38 10.09 18.36
CA VAL A 112 0.00 10.38 16.97
C VAL A 112 -0.86 11.51 16.38
N ALA A 113 -2.15 11.58 16.71
CA ALA A 113 -3.03 12.66 16.25
C ALA A 113 -2.60 14.06 16.72
N ARG A 114 -1.73 14.15 17.75
CA ARG A 114 -1.13 15.41 18.25
C ARG A 114 0.29 15.62 17.76
N ASP A 115 0.71 14.94 16.70
CA ASP A 115 2.10 14.90 16.21
C ASP A 115 3.12 14.47 17.28
N GLY A 116 2.66 13.76 18.32
CA GLY A 116 3.49 13.25 19.40
C GLY A 116 4.08 11.87 19.10
N ALA A 117 5.11 11.50 19.85
CA ALA A 117 5.62 10.13 19.85
C ALA A 117 4.71 9.23 20.72
N PRO A 118 4.49 7.96 20.33
CA PRO A 118 3.90 6.97 21.22
C PRO A 118 4.69 6.84 22.53
N ASP A 119 4.00 6.68 23.67
CA ASP A 119 4.66 6.43 24.97
C ASP A 119 5.35 5.06 25.01
N ASP A 120 4.79 4.08 24.30
CA ASP A 120 5.39 2.75 24.14
C ASP A 120 6.59 2.82 23.19
N GLU A 121 7.77 2.46 23.72
CA GLU A 121 9.04 2.57 22.99
C GLU A 121 9.06 1.72 21.71
N HIS A 122 8.43 0.54 21.73
CA HIS A 122 8.37 -0.32 20.55
C HIS A 122 7.53 0.33 19.44
N HIS A 123 6.33 0.84 19.76
CA HIS A 123 5.52 1.58 18.79
C HIS A 123 6.21 2.85 18.30
N ALA A 124 6.95 3.57 19.16
CA ALA A 124 7.72 4.74 18.74
C ALA A 124 8.81 4.37 17.71
N ARG A 125 9.54 3.27 17.92
CA ARG A 125 10.54 2.77 16.96
C ARG A 125 9.89 2.30 15.65
N VAL A 126 8.75 1.60 15.71
CA VAL A 126 7.99 1.19 14.52
C VAL A 126 7.53 2.40 13.72
N LEU A 127 6.99 3.42 14.38
CA LEU A 127 6.54 4.66 13.73
C LEU A 127 7.72 5.39 13.05
N ALA A 128 8.85 5.52 13.74
CA ALA A 128 10.05 6.16 13.21
C ALA A 128 10.60 5.40 11.99
N TRP A 129 10.76 4.07 12.12
CA TRP A 129 11.17 3.20 11.02
C TRP A 129 10.26 3.34 9.80
N ALA A 130 8.94 3.28 9.99
CA ALA A 130 7.99 3.36 8.88
C ALA A 130 7.90 4.75 8.24
N LYS A 131 8.23 5.84 8.97
CA LYS A 131 8.39 7.16 8.35
C LYS A 131 9.67 7.23 7.50
N ALA A 132 10.73 6.58 7.98
CA ALA A 132 12.03 6.56 7.34
C ALA A 132 12.08 5.75 6.04
N THR A 133 11.17 4.79 5.82
CA THR A 133 11.13 3.97 4.58
C THR A 133 10.96 4.78 3.30
N ARG A 134 10.44 6.02 3.39
CA ARG A 134 10.36 6.95 2.26
C ARG A 134 11.72 7.51 1.83
N THR A 135 12.70 7.56 2.75
CA THR A 135 13.97 8.27 2.58
C THR A 135 15.11 7.27 2.37
N PRO A 136 15.80 7.27 1.22
CA PRO A 136 16.93 6.39 0.97
C PRO A 136 18.04 6.58 2.00
N GLY A 137 18.67 5.48 2.40
CA GLY A 137 19.79 5.50 3.34
C GLY A 137 19.46 6.05 4.74
N ALA A 138 18.17 6.17 5.11
CA ALA A 138 17.80 6.65 6.43
C ALA A 138 18.34 5.72 7.54
N PRO A 139 19.01 6.24 8.58
CA PRO A 139 19.64 5.42 9.62
C PRO A 139 18.68 4.47 10.34
N GLU A 140 17.42 4.86 10.47
CA GLU A 140 16.37 4.05 11.10
C GLU A 140 16.10 2.73 10.36
N LEU A 141 16.47 2.63 9.08
CA LEU A 141 16.31 1.40 8.28
C LEU A 141 17.40 0.36 8.57
N ALA A 142 18.48 0.73 9.25
CA ALA A 142 19.59 -0.17 9.56
C ALA A 142 19.19 -1.32 10.50
N THR A 143 18.14 -1.16 11.30
CA THR A 143 17.65 -2.20 12.20
C THR A 143 16.13 -2.20 12.24
N ALA A 144 15.54 -3.32 11.81
CA ALA A 144 14.09 -3.50 11.90
C ALA A 144 13.64 -3.49 13.38
N PRO A 145 12.60 -2.72 13.75
CA PRO A 145 12.11 -2.64 15.12
C PRO A 145 11.27 -3.85 15.54
N PHE A 146 11.28 -4.93 14.76
CA PHE A 146 10.51 -6.15 14.94
C PHE A 146 11.37 -7.40 14.62
N PRO A 147 11.05 -8.57 15.21
CA PRO A 147 11.71 -9.84 14.88
C PRO A 147 11.60 -10.19 13.39
N ASP A 148 12.59 -10.89 12.84
CA ASP A 148 12.60 -11.32 11.44
C ASP A 148 11.39 -12.20 11.07
N ALA A 149 10.90 -13.01 12.00
CA ALA A 149 9.67 -13.79 11.80
C ALA A 149 8.42 -12.91 11.54
N HIS A 150 8.47 -11.63 11.90
CA HIS A 150 7.41 -10.66 11.64
C HIS A 150 7.60 -9.88 10.32
N ALA A 151 8.72 -10.09 9.61
CA ALA A 151 9.03 -9.36 8.38
C ALA A 151 7.91 -9.43 7.32
N PRO A 152 7.27 -10.59 7.03
CA PRO A 152 6.18 -10.64 6.05
C PRO A 152 5.02 -9.69 6.41
N GLY A 153 4.67 -9.61 7.69
CA GLY A 153 3.58 -8.75 8.17
C GLY A 153 3.94 -7.26 8.09
N TYR A 154 5.09 -6.86 8.61
CA TYR A 154 5.47 -5.44 8.66
C TYR A 154 5.91 -4.87 7.31
N ILE A 155 6.75 -5.59 6.55
CA ILE A 155 7.25 -5.13 5.25
C ILE A 155 6.09 -5.11 4.25
N GLY A 156 5.30 -6.19 4.17
CA GLY A 156 4.12 -6.24 3.30
C GLY A 156 3.14 -5.11 3.59
N THR A 157 2.93 -4.77 4.87
CA THR A 157 2.09 -3.63 5.27
C THR A 157 2.67 -2.31 4.76
N VAL A 158 3.95 -2.05 5.00
CA VAL A 158 4.59 -0.80 4.55
C VAL A 158 4.51 -0.63 3.03
N LEU A 159 4.79 -1.70 2.28
CA LEU A 159 4.75 -1.67 0.81
C LEU A 159 3.31 -1.45 0.31
N ALA A 160 2.32 -2.13 0.90
CA ALA A 160 0.91 -1.91 0.60
C ALA A 160 0.50 -0.46 0.82
N PHE A 161 0.89 0.17 1.94
CA PHE A 161 0.49 1.55 2.22
C PHE A 161 1.29 2.60 1.43
N HIS A 162 2.53 2.33 1.03
CA HIS A 162 3.19 3.19 0.04
C HIS A 162 2.44 3.20 -1.30
N PHE A 163 1.81 2.09 -1.69
CA PHE A 163 0.93 2.06 -2.86
C PHE A 163 -0.41 2.75 -2.60
N ILE A 164 -1.15 2.29 -1.58
CA ILE A 164 -2.51 2.76 -1.27
C ILE A 164 -2.53 4.26 -1.01
N ASN A 165 -1.58 4.81 -0.24
CA ASN A 165 -1.54 6.26 0.01
C ASN A 165 -1.45 7.07 -1.29
N ARG A 166 -0.72 6.55 -2.30
CA ARG A 166 -0.53 7.24 -3.58
C ARG A 166 -1.76 7.16 -4.45
N VAL A 167 -2.39 5.99 -4.53
CA VAL A 167 -3.68 5.79 -5.18
C VAL A 167 -4.73 6.70 -4.56
N VAL A 168 -4.85 6.70 -3.23
CA VAL A 168 -5.80 7.54 -2.49
C VAL A 168 -5.54 9.03 -2.76
N SER A 169 -4.30 9.49 -2.68
CA SER A 169 -3.98 10.90 -2.90
C SER A 169 -4.20 11.35 -4.35
N ALA A 170 -4.07 10.44 -5.32
CA ALA A 170 -4.24 10.73 -6.74
C ALA A 170 -5.73 10.68 -7.16
N LEU A 171 -6.48 9.69 -6.67
CA LEU A 171 -7.79 9.32 -7.20
C LEU A 171 -8.94 9.50 -6.21
N LEU A 172 -8.69 9.87 -4.95
CA LEU A 172 -9.73 10.21 -3.97
C LEU A 172 -9.64 11.68 -3.53
N THR A 173 -10.77 12.21 -3.08
CA THR A 173 -10.79 13.41 -2.26
C THR A 173 -10.09 13.14 -0.93
N GLU A 174 -9.30 14.11 -0.46
CA GLU A 174 -8.39 13.94 0.68
C GLU A 174 -9.08 13.65 2.03
N ASN A 175 -10.39 13.87 2.12
CA ASN A 175 -11.15 13.77 3.37
C ASN A 175 -11.80 12.39 3.52
N LEU A 176 -11.37 11.62 4.53
CA LEU A 176 -12.14 10.47 5.01
C LEU A 176 -13.39 10.93 5.76
N LEU A 177 -13.24 11.98 6.57
CA LEU A 177 -14.28 12.50 7.46
C LEU A 177 -14.66 13.93 7.07
N PRO A 178 -15.91 14.36 7.33
CA PRO A 178 -16.25 15.78 7.27
C PRO A 178 -15.38 16.61 8.22
N GLU A 179 -15.15 17.88 7.87
CA GLU A 179 -14.38 18.81 8.71
C GLU A 179 -14.91 18.86 10.15
N GLY A 180 -13.99 18.78 11.12
CA GLY A 180 -14.32 18.85 12.55
C GLY A 180 -14.81 17.54 13.18
N VAL A 181 -15.03 16.47 12.41
CA VAL A 181 -15.36 15.15 12.93
C VAL A 181 -14.07 14.41 13.30
N ARG A 182 -13.98 13.91 14.54
CA ARG A 182 -12.82 13.12 14.96
C ARG A 182 -13.06 11.64 14.67
N PRO A 183 -12.04 10.87 14.27
CA PRO A 183 -12.16 9.42 14.03
C PRO A 183 -12.86 8.67 15.17
N ALA A 184 -12.50 8.93 16.42
CA ALA A 184 -13.11 8.28 17.59
C ALA A 184 -14.63 8.51 17.72
N ASP A 185 -15.17 9.58 17.13
CA ASP A 185 -16.60 9.87 17.20
C ASP A 185 -17.43 8.90 16.35
N LEU A 186 -16.82 8.26 15.32
CA LEU A 186 -17.44 7.19 14.52
C LEU A 186 -17.60 5.85 15.26
N LEU A 187 -16.94 5.69 16.41
CA LEU A 187 -17.00 4.45 17.18
C LEU A 187 -18.15 4.40 18.18
N ARG A 188 -18.99 5.44 18.20
CA ARG A 188 -20.14 5.51 19.09
C ARG A 188 -21.33 4.75 18.49
N GLY A 189 -22.01 3.96 19.31
CA GLY A 189 -23.22 3.25 18.92
C GLY A 189 -22.99 1.91 18.20
N PRO A 190 -24.06 1.28 17.69
CA PRO A 190 -24.02 -0.10 17.19
C PRO A 190 -23.09 -0.32 15.99
N GLU A 191 -23.00 0.67 15.09
CA GLU A 191 -22.12 0.63 13.91
C GLU A 191 -20.64 0.66 14.33
N GLY A 192 -20.30 1.51 15.30
CA GLY A 192 -18.96 1.57 15.88
C GLY A 192 -18.55 0.30 16.64
N GLU A 193 -19.50 -0.36 17.31
CA GLU A 193 -19.28 -1.68 17.92
C GLU A 193 -19.06 -2.77 16.88
N ALA A 194 -19.81 -2.77 15.79
CA ALA A 194 -19.63 -3.70 14.68
C ALA A 194 -18.25 -3.53 14.04
N LEU A 195 -17.84 -2.29 13.77
CA LEU A 195 -16.50 -1.96 13.30
C LEU A 195 -15.42 -2.44 14.26
N SER A 196 -15.55 -2.14 15.56
CA SER A 196 -14.59 -2.58 16.58
C SER A 196 -14.48 -4.11 16.65
N ARG A 197 -15.60 -4.83 16.50
CA ARG A 197 -15.62 -6.30 16.47
C ARG A 197 -14.90 -6.84 15.24
N ALA A 198 -15.14 -6.26 14.06
CA ALA A 198 -14.46 -6.64 12.82
C ALA A 198 -12.94 -6.37 12.92
N VAL A 199 -12.54 -5.21 13.41
CA VAL A 199 -11.13 -4.82 13.58
C VAL A 199 -10.39 -5.69 14.61
N ARG A 200 -11.09 -6.27 15.59
CA ARG A 200 -10.47 -7.17 16.57
C ARG A 200 -10.43 -8.62 16.13
N ARG A 201 -11.09 -8.97 15.01
CA ARG A 201 -11.03 -10.30 14.44
C ARG A 201 -9.69 -10.52 13.74
N THR A 202 -9.17 -11.74 13.85
CA THR A 202 -8.10 -12.25 13.00
C THR A 202 -8.73 -13.07 11.87
N PRO A 203 -8.65 -12.63 10.61
CA PRO A 203 -9.15 -13.40 9.47
C PRO A 203 -8.34 -14.70 9.27
N ALA A 204 -8.85 -15.66 8.51
CA ALA A 204 -8.08 -16.85 8.17
C ALA A 204 -6.97 -16.51 7.13
N PRO A 205 -5.75 -17.06 7.30
CA PRO A 205 -4.67 -16.89 6.33
C PRO A 205 -5.03 -17.35 4.93
N GLY A 206 -4.57 -16.61 3.92
CA GLY A 206 -4.65 -16.98 2.51
C GLY A 206 -6.04 -16.88 1.87
N ALA A 207 -7.08 -16.49 2.62
CA ALA A 207 -8.44 -16.46 2.08
C ALA A 207 -8.64 -15.42 0.95
N SER A 208 -7.79 -14.39 0.86
CA SER A 208 -7.84 -13.45 -0.27
C SER A 208 -7.15 -13.97 -1.52
N LEU A 209 -6.32 -15.01 -1.42
CA LEU A 209 -5.62 -15.58 -2.57
C LEU A 209 -6.59 -16.19 -3.58
N ALA A 210 -7.81 -16.54 -3.15
CA ALA A 210 -8.86 -17.04 -4.01
C ALA A 210 -9.26 -16.07 -5.14
N PHE A 211 -9.05 -14.75 -4.94
CA PHE A 211 -9.34 -13.70 -5.92
C PHE A 211 -8.19 -13.43 -6.89
N LEU A 212 -7.04 -14.08 -6.69
CA LEU A 212 -5.90 -13.92 -7.58
C LEU A 212 -5.97 -14.92 -8.74
N ASP A 213 -5.27 -14.58 -9.82
CA ASP A 213 -5.05 -15.50 -10.94
C ASP A 213 -4.53 -16.86 -10.41
N PRO A 214 -5.13 -17.99 -10.84
CA PRO A 214 -4.74 -19.33 -10.40
C PRO A 214 -3.24 -19.62 -10.41
N ARG A 215 -2.46 -19.01 -11.32
CA ARG A 215 -1.00 -19.21 -11.36
C ARG A 215 -0.28 -18.77 -10.08
N PHE A 216 -0.78 -17.73 -9.40
CA PHE A 216 -0.21 -17.30 -8.12
C PHE A 216 -0.66 -18.16 -6.94
N ARG A 217 -1.78 -18.87 -7.09
CA ARG A 217 -2.34 -19.75 -6.04
C ARG A 217 -1.58 -21.07 -5.95
N ALA A 218 -1.23 -21.66 -7.10
CA ALA A 218 -0.49 -22.91 -7.17
C ALA A 218 0.88 -22.83 -6.48
N ALA A 219 1.55 -21.68 -6.56
CA ALA A 219 2.83 -21.45 -5.89
C ALA A 219 2.76 -21.54 -4.34
N HIS A 220 1.57 -21.37 -3.73
CA HIS A 220 1.39 -21.45 -2.28
C HIS A 220 1.10 -22.89 -1.79
N THR A 221 0.50 -23.75 -2.61
CA THR A 221 0.13 -25.11 -2.19
C THR A 221 1.32 -26.07 -2.13
N ASP A 222 2.41 -25.73 -2.83
CA ASP A 222 3.61 -26.56 -2.93
C ASP A 222 4.71 -26.17 -1.93
N LEU A 223 4.39 -25.39 -0.88
CA LEU A 223 5.35 -24.96 0.15
C LEU A 223 5.94 -26.12 0.98
N ASP A 224 5.36 -27.33 0.90
CA ASP A 224 5.88 -28.55 1.54
C ASP A 224 6.78 -29.40 0.60
N GLY A 225 6.98 -28.99 -0.66
CA GLY A 225 7.82 -29.70 -1.63
C GLY A 225 9.30 -29.30 -1.55
N PRO A 226 10.26 -30.17 -1.93
CA PRO A 226 11.65 -29.78 -2.05
C PRO A 226 11.77 -28.65 -3.09
N ALA A 227 12.50 -27.60 -2.72
CA ALA A 227 12.81 -26.48 -3.61
C ALA A 227 13.76 -26.95 -4.73
N ASP A 228 13.22 -27.64 -5.72
CA ASP A 228 13.94 -27.97 -6.94
C ASP A 228 14.07 -26.70 -7.80
N GLY A 229 15.26 -26.50 -8.34
CA GLY A 229 15.79 -25.20 -8.74
C GLY A 229 15.09 -24.48 -9.90
N ASP A 230 15.32 -23.16 -9.90
CA ASP A 230 15.19 -22.19 -11.01
C ASP A 230 13.82 -21.54 -11.31
N ASN A 231 12.80 -21.69 -10.46
CA ASN A 231 11.55 -20.90 -10.59
C ASN A 231 11.48 -19.67 -9.67
N SER A 232 12.60 -18.98 -9.46
CA SER A 232 12.76 -17.90 -8.46
C SER A 232 11.87 -16.67 -8.66
N ALA A 233 11.32 -16.46 -9.87
CA ALA A 233 10.41 -15.36 -10.15
C ALA A 233 8.99 -15.58 -9.59
N ASP A 234 8.57 -16.84 -9.45
CA ASP A 234 7.21 -17.25 -9.05
C ASP A 234 7.04 -17.42 -7.53
N SER A 235 8.15 -17.51 -6.76
CA SER A 235 8.11 -17.80 -5.32
C SER A 235 7.95 -16.56 -4.41
N GLY A 236 7.85 -15.36 -4.99
CA GLY A 236 7.81 -14.11 -4.24
C GLY A 236 9.15 -13.75 -3.56
N PRO A 237 9.24 -12.59 -2.89
CA PRO A 237 10.49 -12.13 -2.29
C PRO A 237 10.79 -12.91 -0.99
N GLY A 238 12.09 -13.10 -0.69
CA GLY A 238 12.54 -13.90 0.46
C GLY A 238 12.02 -13.39 1.82
N TRP A 239 11.73 -12.10 1.95
CA TRP A 239 11.14 -11.53 3.18
C TRP A 239 9.70 -11.96 3.44
N ALA A 240 9.02 -12.55 2.46
CA ALA A 240 7.65 -13.03 2.52
C ALA A 240 7.53 -14.57 2.44
N ALA A 241 8.65 -15.28 2.27
CA ALA A 241 8.68 -16.70 1.99
C ALA A 241 7.93 -17.53 3.05
N GLY A 242 7.23 -18.57 2.60
CA GLY A 242 6.45 -19.45 3.49
C GLY A 242 5.18 -18.84 4.07
N THR A 243 4.72 -17.70 3.55
CA THR A 243 3.48 -17.04 3.99
C THR A 243 2.57 -16.67 2.82
N PRO A 244 1.26 -16.45 3.04
CA PRO A 244 0.35 -15.91 2.02
C PRO A 244 0.76 -14.54 1.44
N VAL A 245 1.66 -13.82 2.11
CA VAL A 245 2.16 -12.52 1.62
C VAL A 245 2.98 -12.68 0.34
N ALA A 246 3.72 -13.77 0.17
CA ALA A 246 4.56 -14.00 -1.01
C ALA A 246 3.75 -14.05 -2.33
N PRO A 247 2.75 -14.93 -2.49
CA PRO A 247 1.94 -14.95 -3.72
C PRO A 247 1.11 -13.68 -3.90
N ALA A 248 0.64 -13.06 -2.80
CA ALA A 248 -0.07 -11.79 -2.87
C ALA A 248 0.81 -10.65 -3.41
N TYR A 249 2.06 -10.56 -2.94
CA TYR A 249 3.03 -9.58 -3.43
C TYR A 249 3.43 -9.83 -4.89
N ALA A 250 3.62 -11.10 -5.27
CA ALA A 250 3.94 -11.47 -6.65
C ALA A 250 2.83 -11.03 -7.64
N ALA A 251 1.57 -11.32 -7.31
CA ALA A 251 0.41 -10.88 -8.10
C ALA A 251 0.32 -9.36 -8.16
N PHE A 252 0.47 -8.68 -7.01
CA PHE A 252 0.45 -7.23 -6.92
C PHE A 252 1.53 -6.57 -7.80
N ARG A 253 2.78 -7.05 -7.72
CA ARG A 253 3.89 -6.55 -8.53
C ARG A 253 3.59 -6.67 -10.02
N GLU A 254 3.09 -7.80 -10.47
CA GLU A 254 2.80 -8.02 -11.89
C GLU A 254 1.70 -7.09 -12.39
N VAL A 255 0.56 -7.07 -11.71
CA VAL A 255 -0.62 -6.29 -12.12
C VAL A 255 -0.34 -4.78 -12.04
N ALA A 256 0.32 -4.32 -10.98
CA ALA A 256 0.66 -2.90 -10.84
C ALA A 256 1.70 -2.44 -11.87
N SER A 257 2.51 -3.35 -12.43
CA SER A 257 3.47 -3.05 -13.49
C SER A 257 2.85 -2.92 -14.88
N MET A 258 1.61 -3.41 -15.09
CA MET A 258 0.95 -3.40 -16.41
C MET A 258 0.80 -2.00 -17.01
N GLY A 259 0.71 -0.95 -16.17
CA GLY A 259 0.63 0.43 -16.63
C GLY A 259 1.85 0.93 -17.43
N ALA A 260 3.00 0.23 -17.36
CA ALA A 260 4.16 0.52 -18.19
C ALA A 260 3.81 0.45 -19.69
N GLY A 261 2.94 -0.48 -20.10
CA GLY A 261 2.51 -0.66 -21.48
C GLY A 261 1.70 0.52 -22.06
N LEU A 262 1.32 1.49 -21.22
CA LEU A 262 0.65 2.72 -21.62
C LEU A 262 1.63 3.86 -21.98
N LEU A 263 2.93 3.62 -21.85
CA LEU A 263 4.00 4.58 -22.09
C LEU A 263 4.95 4.06 -23.18
N SER A 264 5.59 4.98 -23.90
CA SER A 264 6.72 4.64 -24.78
C SER A 264 7.91 4.15 -23.95
N GLU A 265 8.83 3.39 -24.56
CA GLU A 265 10.06 2.95 -23.89
C GLU A 265 10.88 4.12 -23.32
N GLU A 266 10.92 5.24 -24.04
CA GLU A 266 11.61 6.45 -23.61
C GLU A 266 10.98 7.04 -22.35
N ASP A 267 9.64 7.10 -22.30
CA ASP A 267 8.90 7.61 -21.15
C ASP A 267 9.00 6.64 -19.96
N GLN A 268 8.96 5.32 -20.18
CA GLN A 268 9.21 4.33 -19.13
C GLN A 268 10.59 4.51 -18.49
N ALA A 269 11.63 4.69 -19.32
CA ALA A 269 12.99 4.94 -18.84
C ALA A 269 13.10 6.27 -18.08
N LEU A 270 12.42 7.32 -18.56
CA LEU A 270 12.38 8.61 -17.89
C LEU A 270 11.73 8.51 -16.50
N VAL A 271 10.54 7.91 -16.40
CA VAL A 271 9.81 7.75 -15.13
C VAL A 271 10.64 6.92 -14.17
N THR A 272 11.16 5.77 -14.62
CA THR A 272 11.95 4.86 -13.78
C THR A 272 13.19 5.54 -13.20
N ARG A 273 13.97 6.27 -14.03
CA ARG A 273 15.13 7.04 -13.54
C ARG A 273 14.72 8.14 -12.56
N THR A 274 13.68 8.91 -12.90
CA THR A 274 13.21 10.01 -12.04
C THR A 274 12.80 9.50 -10.65
N VAL A 275 12.10 8.36 -10.60
CA VAL A 275 11.69 7.73 -9.33
C VAL A 275 12.88 7.10 -8.61
N ALA A 276 13.85 6.51 -9.32
CA ALA A 276 15.05 5.96 -8.71
C ALA A 276 15.95 7.05 -8.09
N ASP A 277 16.11 8.19 -8.76
CA ASP A 277 17.00 9.29 -8.36
C ASP A 277 16.39 10.23 -7.31
N TRP A 278 15.08 10.12 -7.06
CA TRP A 278 14.40 10.90 -6.01
C TRP A 278 15.09 10.70 -4.64
N ASP A 279 14.94 11.60 -3.69
CA ASP A 279 15.59 11.55 -2.37
C ASP A 279 14.62 11.24 -1.22
N GLY A 280 13.35 10.98 -1.54
CA GLY A 280 12.30 10.83 -0.55
C GLY A 280 11.65 12.14 -0.12
N ALA A 281 12.18 13.31 -0.49
CA ALA A 281 11.60 14.59 -0.12
C ALA A 281 10.26 14.85 -0.83
N HIS A 282 9.45 15.75 -0.27
CA HIS A 282 8.32 16.30 -1.03
C HIS A 282 8.85 17.36 -2.00
N PRO A 283 8.49 17.33 -3.29
CA PRO A 283 9.06 18.25 -4.26
C PRO A 283 8.82 19.73 -3.89
N PRO A 284 9.72 20.65 -4.24
CA PRO A 284 9.50 22.09 -4.10
C PRO A 284 8.31 22.56 -4.96
N VAL A 285 7.78 23.77 -4.71
CA VAL A 285 6.63 24.34 -5.45
C VAL A 285 6.92 24.37 -6.96
N ARG A 286 8.11 24.85 -7.34
CA ARG A 286 8.64 24.68 -8.69
C ARG A 286 9.44 23.39 -8.71
N TRP A 287 9.03 22.43 -9.54
CA TRP A 287 9.67 21.12 -9.65
C TRP A 287 10.23 20.93 -11.07
N PRO A 288 11.51 21.30 -11.33
CA PRO A 288 12.11 21.24 -12.65
C PRO A 288 12.23 19.83 -13.23
N GLU A 289 12.38 18.83 -12.37
CA GLU A 289 12.55 17.42 -12.76
C GLU A 289 11.22 16.77 -13.15
N LEU A 290 10.09 17.43 -12.92
CA LEU A 290 8.78 16.94 -13.34
C LEU A 290 8.67 16.98 -14.88
N PRO A 291 8.33 15.87 -15.56
CA PRO A 291 8.16 15.87 -17.00
C PRO A 291 7.18 16.95 -17.49
N GLY A 292 7.51 17.54 -18.64
CA GLY A 292 6.73 18.58 -19.27
C GLY A 292 5.36 18.10 -19.75
N THR A 293 4.52 19.06 -20.13
CA THR A 293 3.17 18.79 -20.65
C THR A 293 3.18 18.12 -22.03
N ASP A 294 4.32 18.11 -22.72
CA ASP A 294 4.59 17.37 -23.95
C ASP A 294 4.73 15.86 -23.74
N ARG A 295 4.92 15.42 -22.49
CA ARG A 295 4.99 14.00 -22.08
C ARG A 295 3.95 13.68 -21.01
N PRO A 296 2.64 13.80 -21.32
CA PRO A 296 1.59 13.76 -20.31
C PRO A 296 1.52 12.42 -19.56
N GLY A 297 1.88 11.31 -20.20
CA GLY A 297 1.91 9.99 -19.56
C GLY A 297 3.04 9.86 -18.53
N ALA A 298 4.27 10.22 -18.91
CA ALA A 298 5.41 10.24 -17.99
C ALA A 298 5.17 11.18 -16.80
N ARG A 299 4.59 12.36 -17.08
CA ARG A 299 4.23 13.35 -16.08
C ARG A 299 3.25 12.79 -15.04
N LEU A 300 2.17 12.16 -15.47
CA LEU A 300 1.20 11.52 -14.56
C LEU A 300 1.82 10.41 -13.72
N ALA A 301 2.64 9.55 -14.32
CA ALA A 301 3.31 8.47 -13.59
C ALA A 301 4.29 9.01 -12.52
N VAL A 302 5.08 10.04 -12.85
CA VAL A 302 5.99 10.70 -11.89
C VAL A 302 5.21 11.40 -10.77
N LEU A 303 4.10 12.08 -11.09
CA LEU A 303 3.20 12.67 -10.09
C LEU A 303 2.65 11.59 -9.15
N ALA A 304 2.09 10.51 -9.70
CA ALA A 304 1.56 9.39 -8.92
C ALA A 304 2.62 8.78 -7.98
N ALA A 305 3.88 8.70 -8.43
CA ALA A 305 5.00 8.16 -7.66
C ALA A 305 5.49 9.07 -6.52
N VAL A 306 5.61 10.38 -6.76
CA VAL A 306 6.36 11.29 -5.85
C VAL A 306 5.46 12.28 -5.13
N ALA A 307 4.47 12.82 -5.81
CA ALA A 307 3.59 13.88 -5.31
C ALA A 307 2.15 13.75 -5.84
N PRO A 308 1.45 12.63 -5.56
CA PRO A 308 0.13 12.31 -6.14
C PRO A 308 -0.94 13.36 -5.83
N TYR A 309 -0.83 14.04 -4.68
CA TYR A 309 -1.69 15.16 -4.28
C TYR A 309 -1.61 16.38 -5.22
N ARG A 310 -0.59 16.48 -6.08
CA ARG A 310 -0.43 17.57 -7.06
C ARG A 310 -1.07 17.30 -8.41
N LEU A 311 -1.62 16.11 -8.61
CA LEU A 311 -2.23 15.71 -9.87
C LEU A 311 -3.49 16.56 -10.11
N THR A 312 -3.57 17.23 -11.26
CA THR A 312 -4.64 18.18 -11.60
C THR A 312 -5.58 17.67 -12.69
N ASP A 313 -6.74 18.33 -12.85
CA ASP A 313 -7.65 18.10 -13.98
C ASP A 313 -6.94 18.25 -15.33
N ASP A 314 -6.04 19.24 -15.46
CA ASP A 314 -5.28 19.49 -16.69
C ASP A 314 -4.28 18.37 -16.99
N ASP A 315 -3.58 17.85 -15.96
CA ASP A 315 -2.66 16.72 -16.13
C ASP A 315 -3.40 15.48 -16.64
N VAL A 316 -4.58 15.21 -16.07
CA VAL A 316 -5.42 14.08 -16.48
C VAL A 316 -5.99 14.33 -17.86
N ALA A 317 -6.59 15.48 -18.14
CA ALA A 317 -7.22 15.77 -19.43
C ALA A 317 -6.22 15.74 -20.60
N ALA A 318 -4.97 16.17 -20.37
CA ALA A 318 -3.90 16.10 -21.36
C ALA A 318 -3.54 14.66 -21.75
N TRP A 319 -3.71 13.71 -20.83
CA TRP A 319 -3.43 12.30 -21.09
C TRP A 319 -4.67 11.46 -21.35
N LEU A 320 -5.81 11.69 -20.72
CA LEU A 320 -7.00 10.84 -20.82
C LEU A 320 -7.83 11.23 -22.04
N THR A 321 -7.24 11.03 -23.23
CA THR A 321 -7.91 11.22 -24.52
C THR A 321 -8.24 9.87 -25.16
N PRO A 322 -9.32 9.77 -25.97
CA PRO A 322 -9.67 8.52 -26.64
C PRO A 322 -8.48 7.91 -27.41
N PRO A 323 -8.31 6.57 -27.37
CA PRO A 323 -9.24 5.56 -26.83
C PRO A 323 -9.03 5.19 -25.34
N ARG A 324 -8.30 5.99 -24.56
CA ARG A 324 -8.00 5.68 -23.14
C ARG A 324 -9.24 5.81 -22.25
N THR A 325 -9.33 4.97 -21.23
CA THR A 325 -10.46 4.87 -20.27
C THR A 325 -9.97 4.91 -18.82
N ASP A 326 -10.90 4.87 -17.86
CA ASP A 326 -10.59 4.77 -16.42
C ASP A 326 -9.66 3.61 -16.08
N HIS A 327 -9.82 2.46 -16.76
CA HIS A 327 -8.92 1.32 -16.63
C HIS A 327 -7.47 1.71 -16.98
N CYS A 328 -7.27 2.48 -18.07
CA CYS A 328 -5.96 2.99 -18.44
C CYS A 328 -5.42 3.96 -17.37
N LEU A 329 -6.24 4.89 -16.87
CA LEU A 329 -5.80 5.85 -15.85
C LEU A 329 -5.40 5.17 -14.54
N VAL A 330 -6.21 4.23 -14.07
CA VAL A 330 -5.93 3.43 -12.87
C VAL A 330 -4.61 2.69 -13.02
N HIS A 331 -4.36 2.02 -14.15
CA HIS A 331 -3.09 1.34 -14.37
C HIS A 331 -1.89 2.28 -14.48
N LEU A 332 -2.02 3.45 -15.10
CA LEU A 332 -0.91 4.41 -15.19
C LEU A 332 -0.55 4.98 -13.80
N VAL A 333 -1.56 5.34 -13.01
CA VAL A 333 -1.37 5.80 -11.62
C VAL A 333 -0.76 4.68 -10.78
N ALA A 334 -1.27 3.44 -10.92
CA ALA A 334 -0.75 2.27 -10.23
C ALA A 334 0.71 2.00 -10.58
N TYR A 335 1.10 2.12 -11.85
CA TYR A 335 2.49 1.95 -12.28
C TYR A 335 3.42 2.97 -11.63
N GLY A 336 3.07 4.25 -11.65
CA GLY A 336 3.85 5.29 -10.95
C GLY A 336 3.94 5.00 -9.44
N ALA A 337 2.82 4.69 -8.80
CA ALA A 337 2.79 4.33 -7.39
C ALA A 337 3.66 3.10 -7.07
N PHE A 338 3.63 2.09 -7.94
CA PHE A 338 4.39 0.85 -7.78
C PHE A 338 5.89 1.04 -7.97
N LEU A 339 6.33 1.89 -8.91
CA LEU A 339 7.77 2.22 -9.02
C LEU A 339 8.33 2.81 -7.71
N ALA A 340 7.53 3.61 -7.00
CA ALA A 340 7.92 4.09 -5.68
C ALA A 340 7.95 2.96 -4.64
N VAL A 341 7.06 1.97 -4.73
CA VAL A 341 7.08 0.76 -3.88
C VAL A 341 8.32 -0.09 -4.15
N THR A 342 8.67 -0.35 -5.41
CA THR A 342 9.87 -1.12 -5.78
C THR A 342 11.13 -0.49 -5.22
N ARG A 343 11.23 0.83 -5.31
CA ARG A 343 12.32 1.57 -4.68
C ARG A 343 12.33 1.41 -3.16
N VAL A 344 11.19 1.57 -2.48
CA VAL A 344 11.12 1.40 -1.02
C VAL A 344 11.49 -0.03 -0.61
N GLU A 345 11.05 -1.05 -1.35
CA GLU A 345 11.44 -2.44 -1.13
C GLU A 345 12.96 -2.61 -1.19
N HIS A 346 13.60 -2.01 -2.21
CA HIS A 346 15.05 -2.01 -2.34
C HIS A 346 15.75 -1.35 -1.15
N GLU A 347 15.28 -0.19 -0.69
CA GLU A 347 15.86 0.52 0.47
C GLU A 347 15.73 -0.29 1.78
N ILE A 348 14.58 -0.95 1.99
CA ILE A 348 14.38 -1.84 3.14
C ILE A 348 15.34 -3.05 3.04
N GLY A 349 15.53 -3.61 1.84
CA GLY A 349 16.43 -4.73 1.61
C GLY A 349 17.91 -4.38 1.87
N THR A 350 18.37 -3.24 1.35
CA THR A 350 19.76 -2.77 1.53
C THR A 350 20.08 -2.38 2.97
N GLY A 351 19.16 -1.69 3.66
CA GLY A 351 19.32 -1.37 5.08
C GLY A 351 19.48 -2.60 5.96
N ARG A 352 18.83 -3.72 5.59
CA ARG A 352 18.94 -5.00 6.31
C ARG A 352 20.24 -5.76 6.02
N THR A 353 20.82 -5.67 4.81
CA THR A 353 22.06 -6.37 4.46
C THR A 353 23.33 -5.65 4.92
N GLY A 354 23.28 -4.32 5.08
CA GLY A 354 24.41 -3.51 5.56
C GLY A 354 24.91 -3.83 6.98
N THR A 355 24.15 -4.62 7.76
CA THR A 355 24.55 -5.06 9.11
C THR A 355 25.29 -6.40 9.13
N ALA A 356 25.24 -7.18 8.05
CA ALA A 356 25.87 -8.51 7.98
C ALA A 356 27.40 -8.48 7.75
N THR A 357 28.01 -7.29 7.61
CA THR A 357 29.43 -7.12 7.22
C THR A 357 30.32 -6.38 8.23
N ALA A 358 29.99 -6.39 9.53
CA ALA A 358 30.93 -5.96 10.56
C ALA A 358 31.72 -7.16 11.12
N PRO A 359 32.95 -7.45 10.65
CA PRO A 359 33.80 -8.44 11.32
C PRO A 359 34.29 -7.88 12.66
N SER A 360 33.80 -8.48 13.75
CA SER A 360 34.40 -8.37 15.07
C SER A 360 35.83 -8.93 15.02
N THR A 361 36.82 -8.04 14.92
CA THR A 361 38.23 -8.37 15.17
C THR A 361 38.75 -7.48 16.30
N GLY A 362 38.41 -7.87 17.53
CA GLY A 362 39.13 -7.43 18.73
C GLY A 362 40.25 -8.43 19.04
N PRO A 363 41.48 -7.99 19.36
CA PRO A 363 42.57 -8.91 19.70
C PRO A 363 42.39 -9.43 21.13
N GLU A 364 42.66 -10.72 21.34
CA GLU A 364 42.82 -11.31 22.68
C GLU A 364 44.02 -10.66 23.41
N PRO A 365 43.87 -10.29 24.69
CA PRO A 365 45.01 -9.93 25.53
C PRO A 365 45.73 -11.19 26.04
N SER A 366 47.06 -11.10 26.06
CA SER A 366 48.01 -12.11 26.55
C SER A 366 47.95 -12.35 28.05
#